data_AF-A0A0H5C3R1-F1
#
_entry.id   AF-A0A0H5C3R1-F1
#
_cell.length_a   1.000
_cell.length_b   1.000
_cell.length_c   1.000
_cell.angle_alpha   90.00
_cell.angle_beta   90.00
_cell.angle_gamma   90.00
#
_symmetry.space_group_name_H-M   'P 1'
#
loop_
_entity.id
_entity.type
_entity.pdbx_description
1 polymer ?
#
loop_
_entity_poly.entity_id
_entity_poly.type
_entity_poly.pdbx_seq_one_letter_code
_entity_poly.pdbx_strand_id
1 'polypeptide(L)'
;MPPKVNRDPSVSESESKPSNSRASTKARNAAAQAAQAELLARHIHSNGPNDRPPLDPMDFETLPIKTLREYKDLYHLPLEDALTMNGYMLESETGKNTWSYKHKNRVTKPTLAAAVKKHFVSQPVKESEIITNFLYKANNQDKAFKLNFKSP
;
A
#
# COMPACT_ATOMS: atom_id res chain seq x y z
N MET A 1 -4.58 59.35 -3.09
CA MET A 1 -5.43 58.42 -2.31
C MET A 1 -6.44 57.77 -3.27
N PRO A 2 -6.72 56.46 -3.16
CA PRO A 2 -7.35 55.66 -4.22
C PRO A 2 -8.88 55.60 -4.11
N PRO A 3 -9.63 55.35 -5.20
CA PRO A 3 -10.99 54.83 -5.10
C PRO A 3 -11.05 53.31 -5.35
N LYS A 4 -11.96 52.69 -4.60
CA LYS A 4 -12.15 51.26 -4.40
C LYS A 4 -12.93 50.56 -5.52
N VAL A 5 -12.54 49.30 -5.70
CA VAL A 5 -13.19 48.16 -6.38
C VAL A 5 -14.72 48.18 -6.36
N ASN A 6 -15.35 48.06 -7.54
CA ASN A 6 -16.74 47.64 -7.66
C ASN A 6 -16.77 46.12 -7.95
N ARG A 7 -17.34 45.36 -7.01
CA ARG A 7 -17.69 43.95 -7.19
C ARG A 7 -19.12 43.91 -7.73
N ASP A 8 -19.31 43.37 -8.93
CA ASP A 8 -20.66 43.08 -9.41
C ASP A 8 -21.19 41.80 -8.72
N PRO A 9 -22.34 41.87 -8.04
CA PRO A 9 -22.99 40.69 -7.48
C PRO A 9 -23.77 39.93 -8.56
N SER A 10 -23.45 38.63 -8.66
CA SER A 10 -24.37 37.52 -8.95
C SER A 10 -25.67 37.87 -9.69
N VAL A 11 -25.67 37.70 -11.02
CA VAL A 11 -26.90 37.62 -11.81
C VAL A 11 -27.40 36.18 -11.70
N SER A 12 -28.41 35.99 -10.85
CA SER A 12 -29.20 34.78 -10.77
C SER A 12 -30.25 34.81 -11.88
N GLU A 13 -29.98 34.17 -13.01
CA GLU A 13 -31.01 33.87 -13.99
C GLU A 13 -31.83 32.69 -13.50
N SER A 14 -33.10 32.92 -13.14
CA SER A 14 -34.12 31.87 -13.03
C SER A 14 -35.53 32.46 -13.09
N GLU A 15 -35.87 33.15 -14.18
CA GLU A 15 -37.27 33.33 -14.59
C GLU A 15 -37.57 32.48 -15.82
N SER A 16 -38.12 31.29 -15.57
CA SER A 16 -39.16 30.71 -16.42
C SER A 16 -39.93 29.67 -15.58
N LYS A 17 -41.22 29.91 -15.34
CA LYS A 17 -42.14 28.92 -14.81
C LYS A 17 -42.68 28.10 -15.97
N PRO A 18 -42.26 26.84 -16.21
CA PRO A 18 -43.12 25.92 -16.91
C PRO A 18 -44.15 25.41 -15.90
N SER A 19 -45.44 25.48 -16.26
CA SER A 19 -46.50 24.73 -15.59
C SER A 19 -46.26 23.23 -15.80
N ASN A 20 -45.31 22.67 -15.05
CA ASN A 20 -45.01 21.26 -15.03
C ASN A 20 -45.92 20.58 -14.01
N SER A 21 -46.72 19.62 -14.47
CA SER A 21 -47.49 18.75 -13.58
C SER A 21 -46.52 18.07 -12.60
N ARG A 22 -46.96 17.84 -11.35
CA ARG A 22 -46.14 17.12 -10.34
C ARG A 22 -45.59 15.79 -10.87
N ALA A 23 -46.26 15.20 -11.87
CA ALA A 23 -45.82 14.01 -12.58
C ALA A 23 -44.57 14.21 -13.46
N SER A 24 -44.42 15.34 -14.17
CA SER A 24 -43.28 15.56 -15.07
C SER A 24 -41.98 15.88 -14.31
N THR A 25 -42.06 16.61 -13.20
CA THR A 25 -40.91 16.86 -12.32
C THR A 25 -40.43 15.57 -11.64
N LYS A 26 -41.35 14.68 -11.24
CA LYS A 26 -41.01 13.37 -10.68
C LYS A 26 -40.28 12.48 -11.69
N ALA A 27 -40.73 12.47 -12.95
CA ALA A 27 -40.10 11.68 -14.01
C ALA A 27 -38.67 12.16 -14.32
N ARG A 28 -38.42 13.48 -14.38
CA ARG A 28 -37.07 14.02 -14.60
C ARG A 28 -36.12 13.72 -13.44
N ASN A 29 -36.58 13.84 -12.20
CA ASN A 29 -35.76 13.51 -11.03
C ASN A 29 -35.43 12.01 -10.98
N ALA A 30 -36.38 11.14 -11.34
CA ALA A 30 -36.14 9.70 -11.43
C ALA A 30 -35.09 9.37 -12.51
N ALA A 31 -35.15 10.01 -13.68
CA ALA A 31 -34.16 9.82 -14.75
C ALA A 31 -32.76 10.29 -14.34
N ALA A 32 -32.66 11.43 -13.65
CA ALA A 32 -31.39 11.93 -13.12
C ALA A 32 -30.78 11.00 -12.06
N GLN A 33 -31.60 10.45 -11.16
CA GLN A 33 -31.16 9.47 -10.17
C GLN A 33 -30.70 8.16 -10.81
N ALA A 34 -31.39 7.68 -11.85
CA ALA A 34 -31.00 6.47 -12.59
C ALA A 34 -29.64 6.66 -13.29
N ALA A 35 -29.43 7.81 -13.95
CA ALA A 35 -28.14 8.13 -14.56
C ALA A 35 -27.00 8.23 -13.52
N GLN A 36 -27.26 8.77 -12.33
CA GLN A 36 -26.28 8.79 -11.23
C GLN A 36 -25.95 7.38 -10.74
N ALA A 37 -26.96 6.51 -10.55
CA ALA A 37 -26.73 5.13 -10.12
C ALA A 37 -25.90 4.34 -11.14
N GLU A 38 -26.12 4.55 -12.43
CA GLU A 38 -25.33 3.91 -13.49
C GLU A 38 -23.86 4.39 -13.48
N LEU A 39 -23.63 5.69 -13.29
CA LEU A 39 -22.27 6.23 -13.16
C LEU A 39 -21.54 5.68 -11.93
N LEU A 40 -22.24 5.58 -10.80
CA LEU A 40 -21.70 4.99 -9.57
C LEU A 40 -21.41 3.50 -9.76
N ALA A 41 -22.29 2.74 -10.41
CA ALA A 41 -22.06 1.31 -10.67
C ALA A 41 -20.86 1.04 -11.60
N ARG A 42 -20.59 1.94 -12.57
CA ARG A 42 -19.44 1.81 -13.48
C ARG A 42 -18.11 2.24 -12.87
N HIS A 43 -18.13 3.19 -11.93
CA HIS A 43 -16.91 3.84 -11.41
C HIS A 43 -16.62 3.57 -9.94
N ILE A 44 -17.55 3.00 -9.17
CA ILE A 44 -17.29 2.51 -7.82
C ILE A 44 -17.02 1.01 -7.91
N HIS A 45 -15.74 0.67 -8.01
CA HIS A 45 -15.29 -0.69 -7.74
C HIS A 45 -15.22 -0.91 -6.23
N SER A 46 -15.76 -2.05 -5.78
CA SER A 46 -15.65 -2.47 -4.39
C SER A 46 -14.17 -2.64 -4.05
N ASN A 47 -13.69 -1.94 -3.03
CA ASN A 47 -12.33 -2.07 -2.48
C ASN A 47 -12.36 -2.94 -1.20
N GLY A 48 -13.31 -3.87 -1.14
CA GLY A 48 -13.48 -4.78 -0.03
C GLY A 48 -12.27 -5.69 0.13
N PRO A 49 -12.03 -6.22 1.34
CA PRO A 49 -10.92 -7.12 1.60
C PRO A 49 -10.97 -8.40 0.75
N ASN A 50 -12.17 -8.81 0.30
CA ASN A 50 -12.39 -10.00 -0.53
C ASN A 50 -12.25 -9.74 -2.04
N ASP A 51 -12.17 -8.47 -2.47
CA ASP A 51 -12.06 -8.12 -3.90
C ASP A 51 -10.62 -8.27 -4.41
N ARG A 52 -9.66 -8.47 -3.50
CA ARG A 52 -8.26 -8.71 -3.84
C ARG A 52 -8.04 -10.21 -4.01
N PRO A 53 -7.35 -10.65 -5.08
CA PRO A 53 -6.99 -12.05 -5.20
C PRO A 53 -6.13 -12.50 -4.00
N PRO A 54 -6.24 -13.76 -3.58
CA PRO A 54 -5.36 -14.32 -2.56
C PRO A 54 -3.90 -14.12 -2.98
N LEU A 55 -3.07 -13.63 -2.06
CA LEU A 55 -1.64 -13.47 -2.31
C LEU A 55 -1.00 -14.87 -2.42
N ASP A 56 -0.13 -15.05 -3.42
CA ASP A 56 0.69 -16.25 -3.52
C ASP A 56 1.72 -16.27 -2.36
N PRO A 57 1.74 -17.32 -1.52
CA PRO A 57 2.72 -17.44 -0.44
C PRO A 57 4.18 -17.46 -0.93
N MET A 58 4.44 -17.77 -2.20
CA MET A 58 5.79 -17.78 -2.80
C MET A 58 6.13 -16.50 -3.56
N ASP A 59 5.30 -15.47 -3.44
CA ASP A 59 5.56 -14.14 -3.98
C ASP A 59 6.25 -13.24 -2.94
N PHE A 60 7.58 -13.33 -2.92
CA PHE A 60 8.43 -12.55 -2.00
C PHE A 60 8.45 -11.05 -2.32
N GLU A 61 7.98 -10.61 -3.48
CA GLU A 61 7.91 -9.18 -3.81
C GLU A 61 6.78 -8.47 -3.06
N THR A 62 5.71 -9.19 -2.73
CA THR A 62 4.60 -8.63 -1.95
C THR A 62 4.96 -8.46 -0.48
N LEU A 63 5.95 -9.21 0.01
CA LEU A 63 6.39 -9.15 1.40
C LEU A 63 6.93 -7.76 1.77
N PRO A 64 6.74 -7.30 3.03
CA PRO A 64 7.34 -6.07 3.52
C PRO A 64 8.87 -6.11 3.46
N ILE A 65 9.50 -4.97 3.14
CA ILE A 65 10.97 -4.83 3.10
C ILE A 65 11.60 -5.25 4.44
N LYS A 66 10.95 -4.90 5.55
CA LYS A 66 11.39 -5.28 6.90
C LYS A 66 11.52 -6.80 7.04
N THR A 67 10.51 -7.55 6.59
CA THR A 67 10.52 -9.02 6.64
C THR A 67 11.65 -9.62 5.81
N LEU A 68 11.92 -9.07 4.62
CA LEU A 68 13.03 -9.53 3.77
C LEU A 68 14.39 -9.32 4.44
N ARG A 69 14.59 -8.17 5.10
CA ARG A 69 15.81 -7.88 5.86
C ARG A 69 15.94 -8.74 7.11
N GLU A 70 14.86 -8.91 7.87
CA GLU A 70 14.86 -9.78 9.05
C GLU A 70 15.19 -11.24 8.69
N TYR A 71 14.69 -11.73 7.55
CA TYR A 71 15.06 -13.04 7.04
C TYR A 71 16.56 -13.10 6.71
N LYS A 72 17.07 -12.09 6.00
CA LYS A 72 18.50 -11.97 5.67
C LYS A 72 19.37 -12.02 6.93
N ASP A 73 19.01 -11.27 7.96
CA ASP A 73 19.75 -11.17 9.22
C ASP A 73 19.63 -12.47 10.04
N LEU A 74 18.47 -13.14 10.00
CA LEU A 74 18.23 -14.40 10.69
C LEU A 74 19.10 -15.54 10.14
N TYR A 75 19.32 -15.57 8.83
CA TYR A 75 20.12 -16.58 8.14
C TYR A 75 21.53 -16.11 7.78
N HIS A 76 21.94 -14.91 8.24
CA HIS A 76 23.25 -14.31 7.99
C HIS A 76 23.66 -14.33 6.51
N LEU A 77 22.73 -14.00 5.61
CA LEU A 77 23.01 -14.02 4.18
C LEU A 77 23.97 -12.89 3.80
N PRO A 78 25.01 -13.14 2.99
CA PRO A 78 25.96 -12.13 2.51
C PRO A 78 25.33 -11.31 1.37
N LEU A 79 24.22 -10.62 1.68
CA LEU A 79 23.44 -9.82 0.76
C LEU A 79 23.36 -8.37 1.28
N GLU A 80 23.34 -7.43 0.34
CA GLU A 80 23.09 -6.03 0.65
C GLU A 80 21.62 -5.77 1.01
N ASP A 81 21.38 -4.74 1.81
CA ASP A 81 20.03 -4.34 2.18
C ASP A 81 19.27 -3.67 1.04
N ALA A 82 17.98 -3.97 0.92
CA ALA A 82 17.10 -3.26 0.00
C ALA A 82 16.85 -1.82 0.46
N LEU A 83 16.81 -0.84 -0.44
CA LEU A 83 16.49 0.56 -0.10
C LEU A 83 15.11 0.72 0.56
N THR A 84 15.02 1.56 1.58
CA THR A 84 13.72 2.05 2.11
C THR A 84 13.27 3.27 1.31
N MET A 85 12.02 3.70 1.51
CA MET A 85 11.51 4.96 0.94
C MET A 85 12.42 6.16 1.23
N ASN A 86 12.91 6.29 2.46
CA ASN A 86 13.87 7.34 2.82
C ASN A 86 15.22 7.15 2.10
N GLY A 87 15.62 5.90 1.86
CA GLY A 87 16.80 5.59 1.05
C GLY A 87 16.66 6.11 -0.38
N TYR A 88 15.54 5.83 -1.04
CA TYR A 88 15.25 6.36 -2.38
C TYR A 88 15.22 7.89 -2.41
N MET A 89 14.68 8.53 -1.37
CA MET A 89 14.71 9.99 -1.25
C MET A 89 16.14 10.52 -1.13
N LEU A 90 17.01 9.85 -0.37
CA LEU A 90 18.42 10.23 -0.23
C LEU A 90 19.27 9.89 -1.47
N GLU A 91 18.80 9.01 -2.35
CA GLU A 91 19.43 8.80 -3.66
C GLU A 91 19.05 9.86 -4.70
N SER A 92 18.07 10.71 -4.40
CA SER A 92 17.70 11.85 -5.25
C SER A 92 18.70 13.00 -5.11
N GLU A 93 18.48 14.07 -5.89
CA GLU A 93 19.33 15.26 -5.85
C GLU A 93 19.44 15.90 -4.46
N THR A 94 18.37 15.78 -3.66
CA THR A 94 18.33 16.26 -2.27
C THR A 94 19.41 15.62 -1.40
N GLY A 95 19.81 14.39 -1.70
CA GLY A 95 20.80 13.65 -0.92
C GLY A 95 22.24 13.76 -1.43
N LYS A 96 22.54 14.51 -2.51
CA LYS A 96 23.87 14.56 -3.15
C LYS A 96 25.06 14.76 -2.20
N ASN A 97 24.88 15.55 -1.14
CA ASN A 97 25.94 15.85 -0.17
C ASN A 97 26.00 14.86 1.01
N THR A 98 25.04 13.95 1.12
CA THR A 98 24.96 12.98 2.22
C THR A 98 25.94 11.83 2.03
N TRP A 99 26.33 11.21 3.14
CA TRP A 99 27.22 10.05 3.11
C TRP A 99 26.60 8.87 2.34
N SER A 100 25.30 8.61 2.54
CA SER A 100 24.57 7.51 1.88
C SER A 100 24.51 7.65 0.37
N TYR A 101 24.41 8.87 -0.16
CA TYR A 101 24.43 9.11 -1.61
C TYR A 101 25.81 8.78 -2.22
N LYS A 102 26.88 9.08 -1.48
CA LYS A 102 28.27 8.82 -1.90
C LYS A 102 28.66 7.34 -1.74
N HIS A 103 28.06 6.63 -0.79
CA HIS A 103 28.35 5.23 -0.48
C HIS A 103 27.13 4.36 -0.73
N LYS A 104 26.89 4.04 -2.00
CA LYS A 104 25.77 3.20 -2.44
C LYS A 104 26.08 1.73 -2.19
N ASN A 105 25.65 1.21 -1.06
CA ASN A 105 25.80 -0.19 -0.66
C ASN A 105 24.45 -0.90 -0.50
N ARG A 106 23.43 -0.47 -1.25
CA ARG A 106 22.06 -1.01 -1.11
C ARG A 106 21.52 -1.44 -2.47
N VAL A 107 20.61 -2.40 -2.44
CA VAL A 107 19.97 -2.97 -3.63
C VAL A 107 18.51 -2.57 -3.73
N THR A 108 17.89 -2.88 -4.86
CA THR A 108 16.44 -2.71 -5.02
C THR A 108 15.68 -3.81 -4.27
N LYS A 109 14.42 -3.54 -3.90
CA LYS A 109 13.55 -4.54 -3.25
C LYS A 109 13.41 -5.83 -4.09
N PRO A 110 13.14 -5.79 -5.41
CA PRO A 110 13.03 -7.02 -6.21
C PRO A 110 14.30 -7.86 -6.19
N THR A 111 15.48 -7.22 -6.22
CA THR A 111 16.76 -7.93 -6.13
C THR A 111 16.90 -8.70 -4.81
N LEU A 112 16.59 -8.06 -3.68
CA LEU A 112 16.63 -8.73 -2.37
C LEU A 112 15.58 -9.84 -2.29
N ALA A 113 14.35 -9.60 -2.77
CA ALA A 113 13.27 -10.58 -2.76
C ALA A 113 13.64 -11.84 -3.57
N ALA A 114 14.22 -11.68 -4.75
CA ALA A 114 14.68 -12.81 -5.58
C ALA A 114 15.80 -13.62 -4.90
N ALA A 115 16.77 -12.94 -4.28
CA ALA A 115 17.86 -13.61 -3.56
C ALA A 115 17.35 -14.38 -2.33
N VAL A 116 16.44 -13.77 -1.56
CA VAL A 116 15.79 -14.41 -0.42
C VAL A 116 14.95 -15.60 -0.86
N LYS A 117 14.15 -15.47 -1.93
CA LYS A 117 13.36 -16.57 -2.50
C LYS A 117 14.26 -17.73 -2.91
N LYS A 118 15.37 -17.45 -3.60
CA LYS A 118 16.34 -18.47 -4.01
C LYS A 118 16.89 -19.23 -2.79
N HIS A 119 17.27 -18.51 -1.74
CA HIS A 119 17.75 -19.14 -0.50
C HIS A 119 16.65 -19.98 0.16
N PHE A 120 15.44 -19.42 0.30
CA PHE A 120 14.30 -20.08 0.93
C PHE A 120 13.95 -21.40 0.25
N VAL A 121 13.86 -21.44 -1.08
CA VAL A 121 13.55 -22.65 -1.85
C VAL A 121 14.66 -23.70 -1.75
N SER A 122 15.91 -23.28 -1.55
CA SER A 122 17.04 -24.20 -1.39
C SER A 122 17.14 -24.84 0.01
N GLN A 123 16.33 -24.40 0.97
CA GLN A 123 16.39 -24.94 2.33
C GLN A 123 15.85 -26.37 2.37
N PRO A 124 16.59 -27.32 2.96
CA PRO A 124 16.07 -28.66 3.19
C PRO A 124 14.99 -28.62 4.27
N VAL A 125 13.83 -29.20 3.98
CA VAL A 125 12.68 -29.18 4.89
C VAL A 125 12.23 -30.61 5.19
N LYS A 126 11.98 -30.89 6.48
CA LYS A 126 11.30 -32.10 6.95
C LYS A 126 9.94 -31.73 7.50
N GLU A 127 8.89 -32.23 6.86
CA GLU A 127 7.50 -31.88 7.17
C GLU A 127 7.14 -32.10 8.65
N SER A 128 7.52 -33.24 9.22
CA SER A 128 7.23 -33.57 10.62
C SER A 128 7.82 -32.56 11.60
N GLU A 129 9.05 -32.08 11.36
CA GLU A 129 9.72 -31.08 12.19
C GLU A 129 9.06 -29.71 12.04
N ILE A 130 8.67 -29.32 10.82
CA ILE A 130 8.03 -28.01 10.59
C ILE A 130 6.63 -27.94 11.23
N ILE A 131 5.80 -28.96 11.01
CA ILE A 131 4.43 -28.97 11.54
C ILE A 131 4.46 -28.93 13.07
N THR A 132 5.27 -29.78 13.70
CA THR A 132 5.38 -29.82 15.16
C THR A 132 5.89 -28.50 15.75
N ASN A 133 6.96 -27.93 15.18
CA ASN A 133 7.49 -26.63 15.60
C ASN A 133 6.47 -25.50 15.41
N PHE A 134 5.70 -25.53 14.32
CA PHE A 134 4.65 -24.54 14.05
C PHE A 134 3.54 -24.62 15.09
N LEU A 135 2.96 -25.81 15.34
CA LEU A 135 1.90 -25.99 16.35
C LEU A 135 2.39 -25.58 17.74
N TYR A 136 3.61 -25.97 18.12
CA TYR A 136 4.18 -25.59 19.40
C TYR A 136 4.33 -24.08 19.52
N LYS A 137 4.89 -23.41 18.49
CA LYS A 137 5.01 -21.94 18.51
C LYS A 137 3.64 -21.29 18.59
N ALA A 138 2.67 -21.69 17.76
CA ALA A 138 1.33 -21.11 17.73
C ALA A 138 0.60 -21.23 19.08
N ASN A 139 0.71 -22.37 19.75
CA ASN A 139 0.04 -22.61 21.03
C ASN A 139 0.75 -21.99 22.25
N ASN A 140 2.01 -21.57 22.09
CA ASN A 140 2.85 -21.09 23.19
C ASN A 140 3.39 -19.65 22.97
N GLN A 141 2.87 -18.88 22.00
CA GLN A 141 3.40 -17.55 21.65
C GLN A 141 3.49 -16.58 22.83
N ASP A 142 2.53 -16.65 23.76
CA ASP A 142 2.42 -15.74 24.91
C ASP A 142 3.27 -16.17 26.11
N LYS A 143 3.84 -17.38 26.08
CA LYS A 143 4.65 -17.95 27.17
C LYS A 143 6.14 -17.69 27.01
N ALA A 144 6.55 -17.14 25.86
CA ALA A 144 7.94 -16.79 25.61
C ALA A 144 8.28 -15.45 26.27
N PHE A 145 9.05 -15.47 27.36
CA PHE A 145 9.66 -14.28 27.95
C PHE A 145 10.57 -13.60 26.90
N LYS A 146 10.34 -12.32 26.58
CA LYS A 146 11.08 -11.61 25.53
C LYS A 146 11.74 -10.34 26.05
N LEU A 147 12.93 -10.52 26.61
CA LEU A 147 13.98 -9.50 26.61
C LEU A 147 15.25 -10.16 26.06
N ASN A 148 15.34 -10.23 24.73
CA ASN A 148 16.52 -10.75 24.03
C ASN A 148 17.29 -9.56 23.44
N PHE A 149 18.35 -9.12 24.11
CA PHE A 149 19.32 -8.22 23.51
C PHE A 149 20.12 -9.00 22.46
N LYS A 150 19.87 -8.75 21.17
CA LYS A 150 20.82 -9.17 20.14
C LYS A 150 22.03 -8.23 20.22
N SER A 151 23.19 -8.79 20.59
CA SER A 151 24.49 -8.10 20.61
C SER A 151 24.86 -7.62 19.20
N PRO A 152 25.56 -6.46 19.06
CA PRO A 152 25.95 -5.88 17.78
C PRO A 152 26.80 -6.80 16.91
#